data_AF-A0A453GQT1-F1
#
_entry.id   AF-A0A453GQT1-F1
#
_cell.length_a   1.000
_cell.length_b   1.000
_cell.length_c   1.000
_cell.angle_alpha   90.00
_cell.angle_beta   90.00
_cell.angle_gamma   90.00
#
_symmetry.space_group_name_H-M   'P 1'
#
loop_
_entity.id
_entity.type
_entity.pdbx_description
1 polymer ?
#
loop_
_entity_poly.entity_id
_entity_poly.type
_entity_poly.pdbx_seq_one_letter_code
_entity_poly.pdbx_strand_id
1 'polypeptide(L)'
;SKLKEAMLVEKLKRYEVAKAEGPVAKPDDLDGEERFYLKKVSQKKSNYVPIGRRGVFGGVILNMHLHWKKHETVKVICKPCKPGQIQEYANEIARLSGGVPINVIGNDTIVFYRGKDYVQPEVMSPIDTLSKKKALEKSKYEQSLETVRRFIAISEKELELYYRHVALYGKPQPQNADLAHGGGIQASSLETEDMKHGKDQAFSDVDIMDTSESDEEHDSSSESDANDVATGDATDSPEDTDVSDHQLF
;
A
#
# COMPACT_ATOMS: atom_id res chain seq x y z
N SER A 1 -13.47 -20.52 -11.84
CA SER A 1 -13.20 -19.34 -10.99
C SER A 1 -13.09 -19.66 -9.50
N LYS A 2 -14.06 -20.35 -8.87
CA LYS A 2 -14.02 -20.70 -7.43
C LYS A 2 -12.80 -21.56 -7.02
N LEU A 3 -12.37 -22.48 -7.87
CA LEU A 3 -11.13 -23.26 -7.64
C LEU A 3 -9.87 -22.35 -7.59
N LYS A 4 -9.78 -21.39 -8.52
CA LYS A 4 -8.67 -20.42 -8.57
C LYS A 4 -8.66 -19.52 -7.33
N GLU A 5 -9.84 -19.10 -6.85
CA GLU A 5 -9.98 -18.36 -5.59
C GLU A 5 -9.42 -19.18 -4.41
N ALA A 6 -9.83 -20.44 -4.26
CA ALA A 6 -9.37 -21.31 -3.18
C ALA A 6 -7.84 -21.51 -3.20
N MET A 7 -7.26 -21.74 -4.39
CA MET A 7 -5.81 -21.87 -4.55
C MET A 7 -5.05 -20.59 -4.15
N LEU A 8 -5.57 -19.41 -4.49
CA LEU A 8 -4.96 -18.13 -4.13
C LEU A 8 -5.02 -17.90 -2.61
N VAL A 9 -6.16 -18.22 -1.97
CA VAL A 9 -6.30 -18.17 -0.52
C VAL A 9 -5.29 -19.11 0.16
N GLU A 10 -5.13 -20.33 -0.35
CA GLU A 10 -4.15 -21.28 0.19
C GLU A 10 -2.71 -20.78 0.05
N LYS A 11 -2.35 -20.18 -1.09
CA LYS A 11 -1.02 -19.57 -1.28
C LYS A 11 -0.78 -18.42 -0.30
N LEU A 12 -1.80 -17.60 -0.03
CA LEU A 12 -1.69 -16.46 0.90
C LEU A 12 -1.42 -16.89 2.35
N LYS A 13 -1.95 -18.03 2.79
CA LYS A 13 -1.68 -18.57 4.13
C LYS A 13 -0.18 -18.78 4.39
N ARG A 14 0.62 -19.03 3.35
CA ARG A 14 2.08 -19.19 3.46
C ARG A 14 2.82 -17.89 3.82
N TYR A 15 2.14 -16.75 3.69
CA TYR A 15 2.66 -15.42 4.00
C TYR A 15 2.02 -14.84 5.27
N GLU A 16 1.18 -15.59 5.96
CA GLU A 16 0.73 -15.21 7.31
C GLU A 16 1.91 -15.38 8.27
N VAL A 17 2.20 -14.31 9.01
CA VAL A 17 3.23 -14.34 10.04
C VAL A 17 2.53 -14.47 11.38
N ALA A 18 3.03 -15.37 12.23
CA ALA A 18 2.53 -15.49 13.59
C ALA A 18 2.72 -14.15 14.31
N LYS A 19 1.61 -13.51 14.66
CA LYS A 19 1.61 -12.25 15.39
C LYS A 19 2.03 -12.56 16.82
N ALA A 20 3.33 -12.42 17.11
CA ALA A 20 3.78 -12.36 18.48
C ALA A 20 3.07 -11.18 19.16
N GLU A 21 2.77 -11.29 20.46
CA GLU A 21 2.41 -10.10 21.22
C GLU A 21 3.60 -9.14 21.09
N GLY A 22 3.37 -7.99 20.45
CA GLY A 22 4.40 -6.97 20.28
C GLY A 22 4.90 -6.49 21.64
N PRO A 23 5.95 -5.65 21.69
CA PRO A 23 6.33 -4.98 22.93
C PRO A 23 5.06 -4.38 23.55
N VAL A 24 4.69 -4.79 24.77
CA VAL A 24 3.47 -4.35 25.45
C VAL A 24 3.48 -2.82 25.42
N ALA A 25 2.61 -2.24 24.59
CA ALA A 25 2.44 -0.80 24.52
C ALA A 25 1.99 -0.36 25.91
N LYS A 26 2.90 0.28 26.65
CA LYS A 26 2.54 0.91 27.92
C LYS A 26 1.35 1.84 27.61
N PRO A 27 0.29 1.85 28.44
CA PRO A 27 -0.80 2.81 28.27
C PRO A 27 -0.21 4.20 28.09
N ASP A 28 -0.68 4.92 27.07
CA ASP A 28 -0.18 6.25 26.70
C ASP A 28 -0.13 7.17 27.93
N ASP A 29 1.04 7.37 28.52
CA ASP A 29 1.32 8.43 29.50
C ASP A 29 1.45 9.81 28.80
N LEU A 30 0.76 9.99 27.67
CA LEU A 30 0.71 11.24 26.91
C LEU A 30 -0.49 12.04 27.38
N ASP A 31 -0.22 13.19 27.98
CA ASP A 31 -1.28 14.12 28.31
C ASP A 31 -1.91 14.71 27.03
N GLY A 32 -3.15 15.19 27.13
CA GLY A 32 -3.87 15.82 26.03
C GLY A 32 -3.10 16.99 25.43
N GLU A 33 -2.40 17.77 26.26
CA GLU A 33 -1.56 18.89 25.83
C GLU A 33 -0.34 18.40 25.04
N GLU A 34 0.34 17.35 25.51
CA GLU A 34 1.49 16.75 24.84
C GLU A 34 1.09 16.19 23.47
N ARG A 35 -0.05 15.49 23.40
CA ARG A 35 -0.59 14.96 22.14
C ARG A 35 -0.92 16.08 21.15
N PHE A 36 -1.51 17.18 21.63
CA PHE A 36 -1.81 18.35 20.79
C PHE A 36 -0.52 19.01 20.26
N TYR A 37 0.48 19.19 21.12
CA TYR A 37 1.79 19.74 20.74
C TYR A 37 2.47 18.87 19.67
N LEU A 38 2.58 17.55 19.91
CA LEU A 38 3.18 16.61 18.97
C LEU A 38 2.46 16.60 17.62
N LYS A 39 1.11 16.65 17.64
CA LYS A 39 0.31 16.78 16.42
C LYS A 39 0.68 18.03 15.64
N LYS A 40 0.77 19.19 16.31
CA LYS A 40 1.12 20.47 15.67
C LYS A 40 2.54 20.48 15.11
N VAL A 41 3.50 19.95 15.86
CA VAL A 41 4.92 19.85 15.42
C VAL A 41 5.06 18.89 14.25
N SER A 42 4.38 17.75 14.28
CA SER A 42 4.45 16.75 13.21
C SER A 42 3.98 17.31 11.86
N GLN A 43 3.03 18.23 11.83
CA GLN A 43 2.56 18.85 10.58
C GLN A 43 3.69 19.57 9.85
N LYS A 44 4.56 20.29 10.58
CA LYS A 44 5.69 21.05 10.03
C LYS A 44 6.87 20.17 9.63
N LYS A 45 7.04 19.00 10.25
CA LYS A 45 8.17 18.11 9.98
C LYS A 45 8.00 17.39 8.63
N SER A 46 9.12 17.23 7.93
CA SER A 46 9.18 16.59 6.61
C SER A 46 9.67 15.14 6.65
N ASN A 47 9.92 14.55 7.81
CA ASN A 47 10.40 13.17 7.89
C ASN A 47 9.26 12.16 7.75
N TYR A 48 9.39 11.25 6.78
CA TYR A 48 8.34 10.27 6.47
C TYR A 48 8.90 8.92 6.03
N VAL A 49 8.08 7.87 6.19
CA VAL A 49 8.32 6.51 5.73
C VAL A 49 7.19 6.13 4.75
N PRO A 50 7.50 5.88 3.47
CA PRO A 50 6.49 5.46 2.51
C PRO A 50 6.16 3.97 2.67
N ILE A 51 4.87 3.64 2.56
CA ILE A 51 4.34 2.29 2.45
C ILE A 51 3.65 2.17 1.09
N GLY A 52 4.29 1.39 0.21
CA GLY A 52 3.80 1.13 -1.14
C GLY A 52 2.91 -0.10 -1.24
N ARG A 53 2.80 -0.64 -2.46
CA ARG A 53 2.09 -1.90 -2.79
C ARG A 53 2.44 -3.09 -1.87
N ARG A 54 3.65 -3.13 -1.32
CA ARG A 54 4.14 -4.23 -0.44
C ARG A 54 3.49 -4.22 0.95
N GLY A 55 2.86 -3.12 1.35
CA GLY A 55 2.35 -2.95 2.71
C GLY A 55 3.46 -2.89 3.76
N VAL A 56 3.11 -3.19 5.01
CA VAL A 56 4.04 -3.20 6.14
C VAL A 56 4.94 -4.43 6.09
N PHE A 57 6.25 -4.22 6.11
CA PHE A 57 7.27 -5.26 6.18
C PHE A 57 8.45 -4.77 7.01
N GLY A 58 9.41 -5.63 7.35
CA GLY A 58 10.47 -5.31 8.31
C GLY A 58 11.28 -4.04 8.00
N GLY A 59 11.49 -3.76 6.70
CA GLY A 59 12.19 -2.55 6.26
C GLY A 59 11.46 -1.24 6.59
N VAL A 60 10.12 -1.25 6.68
CA VAL A 60 9.32 -0.10 7.11
C VAL A 60 9.62 0.22 8.57
N ILE A 61 9.58 -0.81 9.43
CA ILE A 61 9.80 -0.68 10.87
C ILE A 61 11.25 -0.25 11.15
N LEU A 62 12.21 -0.89 10.47
CA LEU A 62 13.62 -0.48 10.49
C LEU A 62 13.76 1.01 10.16
N ASN A 63 13.13 1.48 9.08
CA ASN A 63 13.22 2.87 8.66
C ASN A 63 12.59 3.84 9.67
N MET A 64 11.47 3.44 10.30
CA MET A 64 10.89 4.22 11.40
C MET A 64 11.86 4.40 12.56
N HIS A 65 12.52 3.32 13.00
CA HIS A 65 13.51 3.39 14.08
C HIS A 65 14.74 4.24 13.70
N LEU A 66 15.14 4.26 12.42
CA LEU A 66 16.20 5.15 11.93
C LEU A 66 15.80 6.63 12.05
N HIS A 67 14.58 7.00 11.65
CA HIS A 67 14.07 8.36 11.85
C HIS A 67 13.98 8.72 13.34
N TRP A 68 13.58 7.77 14.18
CA TRP A 68 13.45 7.97 15.61
C TRP A 68 14.75 8.17 16.36
N LYS A 69 15.91 7.96 15.74
CA LYS A 69 17.21 8.36 16.33
C LYS A 69 17.31 9.87 16.50
N LYS A 70 16.79 10.63 15.54
CA LYS A 70 16.94 12.10 15.47
C LYS A 70 15.62 12.84 15.68
N HIS A 71 14.49 12.18 15.49
CA HIS A 71 13.17 12.81 15.51
C HIS A 71 12.21 12.06 16.42
N GLU A 72 11.44 12.79 17.21
CA GLU A 72 10.45 12.17 18.10
C GLU A 72 9.25 11.57 17.38
N THR A 73 8.93 12.10 16.20
CA THR A 73 7.74 11.77 15.42
C THR A 73 8.13 11.39 14.01
N VAL A 74 7.40 10.50 13.36
CA VAL A 74 7.56 10.16 11.93
C VAL A 74 6.20 10.05 11.25
N LYS A 75 6.09 10.54 10.01
CA LYS A 75 4.89 10.34 9.18
C LYS A 75 5.02 9.02 8.42
N VAL A 76 4.00 8.19 8.41
CA VAL A 76 3.93 6.99 7.60
C VAL A 76 2.90 7.23 6.53
N ILE A 77 3.32 7.25 5.26
CA ILE A 77 2.47 7.58 4.11
C ILE A 77 2.14 6.29 3.36
N CYS A 78 0.88 5.88 3.37
CA CYS A 78 0.40 4.62 2.83
C CYS A 78 -0.26 4.85 1.47
N LYS A 79 0.44 4.58 0.36
CA LYS A 79 -0.11 4.75 -1.00
C LYS A 79 0.25 3.57 -1.90
N PRO A 80 -0.71 2.93 -2.59
CA PRO A 80 -2.16 3.11 -2.45
C PRO A 80 -2.69 2.55 -1.11
N CYS A 81 -3.73 3.16 -0.54
CA CYS A 81 -4.40 2.70 0.68
C CYS A 81 -5.89 2.49 0.42
N LYS A 82 -6.38 1.28 0.71
CA LYS A 82 -7.81 0.96 0.60
C LYS A 82 -8.59 1.59 1.76
N PRO A 83 -9.88 1.93 1.59
CA PRO A 83 -10.72 2.38 2.69
C PRO A 83 -10.66 1.40 3.87
N GLY A 84 -10.40 1.91 5.08
CA GLY A 84 -10.27 1.10 6.30
C GLY A 84 -8.87 0.51 6.56
N GLN A 85 -8.05 0.35 5.52
CA GLN A 85 -6.71 -0.26 5.63
C GLN A 85 -5.74 0.55 6.49
N ILE A 86 -5.92 1.88 6.54
CA ILE A 86 -5.08 2.76 7.36
C ILE A 86 -5.12 2.40 8.85
N GLN A 87 -6.26 1.92 9.36
CA GLN A 87 -6.39 1.50 10.76
C GLN A 87 -5.68 0.17 11.01
N GLU A 88 -5.74 -0.75 10.04
CA GLU A 88 -4.98 -2.01 10.09
C GLU A 88 -3.47 -1.74 10.10
N TYR A 89 -2.99 -0.82 9.25
CA TYR A 89 -1.61 -0.37 9.27
C TYR A 89 -1.24 0.34 10.57
N ALA A 90 -2.12 1.19 11.11
CA ALA A 90 -1.88 1.85 12.40
C ALA A 90 -1.59 0.83 13.50
N ASN A 91 -2.47 -0.16 13.63
CA ASN A 91 -2.39 -1.21 14.65
C ASN A 91 -1.17 -2.11 14.44
N GLU A 92 -0.91 -2.54 13.19
CA GLU A 92 0.20 -3.43 12.88
C GLU A 92 1.56 -2.74 13.10
N ILE A 93 1.69 -1.48 12.69
CA ILE A 93 2.91 -0.71 12.91
C ILE A 93 3.11 -0.42 14.40
N ALA A 94 2.06 -0.04 15.13
CA ALA A 94 2.15 0.16 16.58
C ALA A 94 2.63 -1.12 17.29
N ARG A 95 2.06 -2.27 16.92
CA ARG A 95 2.46 -3.59 17.44
C ARG A 95 3.91 -3.93 17.13
N LEU A 96 4.37 -3.68 15.91
CA LEU A 96 5.72 -4.05 15.45
C LEU A 96 6.81 -3.10 15.97
N SER A 97 6.52 -1.81 16.03
CA SER A 97 7.50 -0.77 16.37
C SER A 97 7.46 -0.31 17.82
N GLY A 98 6.37 -0.60 18.55
CA GLY A 98 6.09 -0.03 19.86
C GLY A 98 5.75 1.47 19.83
N GLY A 99 5.66 2.09 18.64
CA GLY A 99 5.33 3.49 18.49
C GLY A 99 3.85 3.79 18.71
N VAL A 100 3.56 5.01 19.15
CA VAL A 100 2.22 5.48 19.47
C VAL A 100 1.61 6.25 18.29
N PRO A 101 0.47 5.83 17.73
CA PRO A 101 -0.23 6.62 16.72
C PRO A 101 -0.89 7.86 17.35
N ILE A 102 -0.37 9.05 17.02
CA ILE A 102 -0.83 10.32 17.60
C ILE A 102 -1.83 11.08 16.71
N ASN A 103 -1.81 10.84 15.40
CA ASN A 103 -2.73 11.52 14.48
C ASN A 103 -2.85 10.74 13.16
N VAL A 104 -4.03 10.80 12.53
CA VAL A 104 -4.26 10.35 11.16
C VAL A 104 -4.60 11.58 10.31
N ILE A 105 -3.93 11.75 9.17
CA ILE A 105 -4.12 12.86 8.25
C ILE A 105 -4.69 12.30 6.94
N GLY A 106 -5.87 12.78 6.56
CA GLY A 106 -6.59 12.25 5.40
C GLY A 106 -6.91 10.76 5.57
N ASN A 107 -6.67 9.99 4.51
CA ASN A 107 -6.99 8.55 4.45
C ASN A 107 -5.75 7.67 4.21
N ASP A 108 -4.55 8.27 4.17
CA ASP A 108 -3.30 7.60 3.79
C ASP A 108 -2.15 7.81 4.77
N THR A 109 -2.20 8.83 5.64
CA THR A 109 -1.03 9.22 6.43
C THR A 109 -1.26 9.07 7.92
N ILE A 110 -0.34 8.39 8.61
CA ILE A 110 -0.37 8.16 10.06
C ILE A 110 0.85 8.83 10.67
N VAL A 111 0.70 9.56 11.75
CA VAL A 111 1.82 10.13 12.51
C VAL A 111 2.06 9.26 13.74
N PHE A 112 3.28 8.74 13.85
CA PHE A 112 3.72 7.98 15.01
C PHE A 112 4.70 8.77 15.86
N TYR A 113 4.56 8.62 17.18
CA TYR A 113 5.50 9.08 18.19
C TYR A 113 6.28 7.89 18.76
N ARG A 114 7.58 8.08 19.01
CA ARG A 114 8.49 7.00 19.45
C ARG A 114 8.38 6.64 20.94
N GLY A 115 7.84 7.54 21.78
CA GLY A 115 7.91 7.45 23.25
C GLY A 115 8.90 8.45 23.88
N LYS A 116 8.69 8.82 25.15
CA LYS A 116 9.55 9.74 25.90
C LYS A 116 10.94 9.14 26.11
N ASP A 117 10.98 7.88 26.52
CA ASP A 117 12.20 7.12 26.84
C ASP A 117 12.61 6.19 25.71
N TYR A 118 12.56 6.68 24.47
CA TYR A 118 12.90 5.86 23.31
C TYR A 118 14.35 5.38 23.38
N VAL A 119 14.52 4.07 23.36
CA VAL A 119 15.80 3.38 23.20
C VAL A 119 15.74 2.62 21.89
N GLN A 120 16.79 2.74 21.07
CA GLN A 120 16.89 2.00 19.83
C GLN A 120 16.87 0.49 20.14
N PRO A 121 15.95 -0.29 19.55
CA PRO A 121 15.92 -1.73 19.77
C PRO A 121 17.16 -2.38 19.16
N GLU A 122 17.66 -3.44 19.81
CA GLU A 122 18.76 -4.26 19.31
C GLU A 122 18.38 -4.90 17.96
N VAL A 123 17.15 -5.40 17.86
CA VAL A 123 16.56 -5.90 16.62
C VAL A 123 15.70 -4.81 16.00
N MET A 124 16.25 -4.10 15.01
CA MET A 124 15.59 -2.98 14.33
C MET A 124 14.46 -3.40 13.37
N SER A 125 14.53 -4.62 12.85
CA SER A 125 13.50 -5.20 11.97
C SER A 125 12.93 -6.43 12.66
N PRO A 126 11.72 -6.35 13.22
CA PRO A 126 11.12 -7.46 13.95
C PRO A 126 11.00 -8.75 13.11
N ILE A 127 11.23 -9.90 13.75
CA ILE A 127 11.24 -11.23 13.11
C ILE A 127 9.84 -11.64 12.64
N ASP A 128 8.81 -11.12 13.28
CA ASP A 128 7.40 -11.29 12.97
C ASP A 128 6.93 -10.42 11.78
N THR A 129 7.86 -10.03 10.91
CA THR A 129 7.58 -9.35 9.64
C THR A 129 8.02 -10.17 8.43
N LEU A 130 7.40 -9.92 7.29
CA LEU A 130 7.86 -10.47 6.03
C LEU A 130 9.13 -9.77 5.55
N SER A 131 9.97 -10.50 4.80
CA SER A 131 11.03 -9.89 4.01
C SER A 131 10.46 -9.06 2.85
N LYS A 132 11.24 -8.10 2.34
CA LYS A 132 10.84 -7.23 1.20
C LYS A 132 10.32 -8.03 -0.01
N LYS A 133 10.97 -9.16 -0.33
CA LYS A 133 10.58 -10.05 -1.43
C LYS A 133 9.26 -10.77 -1.13
N LYS A 134 9.13 -11.38 0.05
CA LYS A 134 7.90 -12.09 0.44
C LYS A 134 6.69 -11.16 0.55
N ALA A 135 6.88 -9.94 1.04
CA ALA A 135 5.83 -8.93 1.10
C ALA A 135 5.32 -8.54 -0.30
N LEU A 136 6.23 -8.42 -1.28
CA LEU A 136 5.84 -8.18 -2.67
C LEU A 136 5.06 -9.35 -3.27
N GLU A 137 5.50 -10.59 -3.04
CA GLU A 137 4.79 -11.79 -3.50
C GLU A 137 3.40 -11.90 -2.88
N LYS A 138 3.26 -11.68 -1.57
CA LYS A 138 1.97 -11.62 -0.87
C LYS A 138 1.02 -10.63 -1.55
N SER A 139 1.51 -9.41 -1.81
CA SER A 139 0.72 -8.37 -2.48
C SER A 139 0.24 -8.77 -3.87
N LYS A 140 1.07 -9.46 -4.67
CA LYS A 140 0.66 -9.99 -5.98
C LYS A 140 -0.47 -11.02 -5.87
N TYR A 141 -0.41 -11.90 -4.86
CA TYR A 141 -1.49 -12.87 -4.61
C TYR A 141 -2.77 -12.21 -4.11
N GLU A 142 -2.67 -11.19 -3.26
CA GLU A 142 -3.82 -10.40 -2.79
C GLU A 142 -4.53 -9.68 -3.94
N GLN A 143 -3.76 -9.03 -4.82
CA GLN A 143 -4.28 -8.39 -6.01
C GLN A 143 -4.97 -9.40 -6.93
N SER A 144 -4.33 -10.55 -7.18
CA SER A 144 -4.91 -11.63 -7.99
C SER A 144 -6.22 -12.16 -7.39
N LEU A 145 -6.27 -12.31 -6.07
CA LEU A 145 -7.46 -12.78 -5.36
C LEU A 145 -8.61 -11.77 -5.47
N GLU A 146 -8.32 -10.49 -5.31
CA GLU A 146 -9.29 -9.41 -5.47
C GLU A 146 -9.88 -9.38 -6.89
N THR A 147 -9.05 -9.53 -7.93
CA THR A 147 -9.51 -9.62 -9.32
C THR A 147 -10.41 -10.83 -9.53
N VAL A 148 -10.03 -12.01 -9.03
CA VAL A 148 -10.85 -13.24 -9.17
C VAL A 148 -12.19 -13.10 -8.44
N ARG A 149 -12.19 -12.53 -7.23
CA ARG A 149 -13.42 -12.28 -6.46
C ARG A 149 -14.35 -11.31 -7.17
N ARG A 150 -13.80 -10.22 -7.73
CA ARG A 150 -14.57 -9.27 -8.53
C ARG A 150 -15.21 -9.94 -9.74
N PHE A 151 -14.45 -10.78 -10.44
CA PHE A 151 -14.96 -11.54 -11.59
C PHE A 151 -16.11 -12.48 -11.18
N ILE A 152 -15.94 -13.24 -10.11
CA ILE A 152 -16.99 -14.14 -9.59
C ILE A 152 -18.27 -13.35 -9.26
N ALA A 153 -18.15 -12.24 -8.54
CA ALA A 153 -19.29 -11.43 -8.14
C ALA A 153 -20.06 -10.85 -9.34
N ILE A 154 -19.35 -10.41 -10.39
CA ILE A 154 -19.97 -9.92 -11.63
C ILE A 154 -20.70 -11.07 -12.34
N SER A 155 -20.03 -12.21 -12.55
CA SER A 155 -20.62 -13.35 -13.25
C SER A 155 -21.84 -13.93 -12.51
N GLU A 156 -21.82 -13.97 -11.18
CA GLU A 156 -22.96 -14.45 -10.38
C GLU A 156 -24.17 -13.53 -10.53
N LYS A 157 -23.95 -12.21 -10.55
CA LYS A 157 -25.01 -11.22 -10.78
C LYS A 157 -25.59 -11.29 -12.20
N GLU A 158 -24.73 -11.43 -13.21
CA GLU A 158 -25.17 -11.60 -14.60
C GLU A 158 -26.01 -12.86 -14.78
N LEU A 159 -25.58 -13.96 -14.15
CA LEU A 159 -26.32 -15.22 -14.17
C LEU A 159 -27.68 -15.10 -13.46
N GLU A 160 -27.74 -14.42 -12.32
CA GLU A 160 -28.99 -14.13 -11.60
C GLU A 160 -29.96 -13.32 -12.48
N LEU A 161 -29.47 -12.26 -13.13
CA LEU A 161 -30.26 -11.44 -14.03
C LEU A 161 -30.77 -12.23 -15.25
N TYR A 162 -29.94 -13.12 -15.80
CA TYR A 162 -30.34 -14.02 -16.88
C TYR A 162 -31.49 -14.93 -16.45
N TYR A 163 -31.36 -15.62 -15.31
CA TYR A 163 -32.43 -16.49 -14.83
C TYR A 163 -33.72 -15.72 -14.53
N ARG A 164 -33.61 -14.51 -13.97
CA ARG A 164 -34.76 -13.61 -13.78
C ARG A 164 -35.42 -13.26 -15.11
N HIS A 165 -34.65 -12.95 -16.14
CA HIS A 165 -35.18 -12.66 -17.48
C HIS A 165 -35.89 -13.88 -18.07
N VAL A 166 -35.26 -15.06 -18.04
CA VAL A 166 -35.85 -16.30 -18.55
C VAL A 166 -37.13 -16.67 -17.82
N ALA A 167 -37.20 -16.44 -16.50
CA ALA A 167 -38.41 -16.67 -15.72
C ALA A 167 -39.58 -15.73 -16.09
N LEU A 168 -39.29 -14.49 -16.50
CA LEU A 168 -40.29 -13.49 -16.86
C LEU A 168 -40.72 -13.54 -18.32
N TYR A 169 -39.79 -13.79 -19.23
CA TYR A 169 -39.99 -13.66 -20.68
C TYR A 169 -39.83 -14.98 -21.44
N GLY A 170 -39.53 -16.09 -20.75
CA GLY A 170 -39.20 -17.37 -21.38
C GLY A 170 -37.78 -17.38 -21.94
N LYS A 171 -37.38 -18.53 -22.51
CA LYS A 171 -36.07 -18.63 -23.15
C LYS A 171 -36.06 -17.77 -24.41
N PRO A 172 -35.09 -16.87 -24.61
CA PRO A 172 -34.98 -16.13 -25.86
C PRO A 172 -34.82 -17.14 -27.00
N GLN A 173 -35.77 -17.15 -27.94
CA GLN A 173 -35.60 -17.94 -29.16
C GLN A 173 -34.44 -17.35 -29.96
N PRO A 174 -33.54 -18.18 -30.52
CA PRO A 174 -32.64 -17.71 -31.55
C PRO A 174 -33.53 -17.29 -32.72
N GLN A 175 -33.72 -15.99 -32.88
CA GLN A 175 -34.32 -15.47 -34.09
C GLN A 175 -33.30 -15.77 -35.19
N ASN A 176 -33.59 -16.78 -36.00
CA ASN A 176 -32.90 -17.01 -37.25
C ASN A 176 -32.96 -15.69 -38.03
N ALA A 177 -31.87 -14.94 -38.02
CA ALA A 177 -31.67 -13.82 -38.92
C ALA A 177 -31.35 -14.42 -40.29
N ASP A 178 -32.36 -15.01 -40.94
CA ASP A 178 -32.27 -15.26 -42.37
C ASP A 178 -33.64 -15.41 -43.05
N LEU A 179 -33.69 -14.87 -44.26
CA LEU A 179 -34.73 -14.97 -45.29
C LEU A 179 -35.87 -13.94 -45.29
N ALA A 180 -35.51 -12.72 -45.69
CA ALA A 180 -36.26 -12.01 -46.73
C ALA A 180 -35.58 -12.22 -48.10
N HIS A 181 -35.68 -13.43 -48.66
CA HIS A 181 -35.54 -13.60 -50.11
C HIS A 181 -36.33 -14.82 -50.61
N GLY A 182 -37.29 -14.52 -51.50
CA GLY A 182 -37.72 -15.37 -52.61
C GLY A 182 -38.34 -16.72 -52.27
N GLY A 183 -39.66 -16.82 -52.40
CA GLY A 183 -40.39 -18.08 -52.24
C GLY A 183 -40.03 -19.16 -53.26
N GLY A 184 -40.36 -20.40 -52.90
CA GLY A 184 -40.61 -21.47 -53.87
C GLY A 184 -40.07 -22.85 -53.50
N ILE A 185 -41.01 -23.74 -53.15
CA ILE A 185 -41.05 -25.18 -53.44
C ILE A 185 -40.38 -26.18 -52.45
N GLN A 186 -41.29 -26.85 -51.72
CA GLN A 186 -41.38 -28.26 -51.27
C GLN A 186 -40.13 -29.16 -51.22
N ALA A 187 -39.90 -29.81 -50.06
CA ALA A 187 -40.22 -31.23 -49.77
C ALA A 187 -39.24 -31.91 -48.78
N SER A 188 -39.78 -32.90 -48.02
CA SER A 188 -39.14 -33.98 -47.22
C SER A 188 -38.26 -33.56 -46.02
N SER A 189 -38.58 -33.91 -44.77
CA SER A 189 -38.61 -35.23 -44.09
C SER A 189 -37.21 -35.82 -43.83
N LEU A 190 -37.05 -36.36 -42.60
CA LEU A 190 -35.91 -37.09 -42.01
C LEU A 190 -34.82 -36.18 -41.39
N GLU A 191 -34.20 -36.45 -40.25
CA GLU A 191 -34.33 -37.43 -39.18
C GLU A 191 -33.49 -36.89 -38.00
N THR A 192 -33.80 -37.34 -36.79
CA THR A 192 -33.02 -37.11 -35.58
C THR A 192 -31.71 -37.91 -35.62
N GLU A 193 -30.55 -37.27 -35.48
CA GLU A 193 -29.33 -37.96 -35.06
C GLU A 193 -28.60 -37.24 -33.92
N ASP A 194 -28.60 -37.91 -32.77
CA ASP A 194 -27.68 -37.74 -31.64
C ASP A 194 -26.26 -38.09 -32.08
N MET A 195 -25.30 -37.16 -31.92
CA MET A 195 -23.88 -37.51 -31.87
C MET A 195 -23.21 -36.84 -30.66
N LYS A 196 -23.06 -37.64 -29.60
CA LYS A 196 -22.00 -37.47 -28.61
C LYS A 196 -20.65 -37.56 -29.33
N HIS A 197 -19.82 -36.52 -29.24
CA HIS A 197 -18.37 -36.67 -29.25
C HIS A 197 -17.75 -35.63 -28.32
N GLY A 198 -17.12 -36.13 -27.26
CA GLY A 198 -16.28 -35.33 -26.38
C GLY A 198 -15.07 -34.79 -27.12
N LYS A 199 -14.65 -33.60 -26.71
CA LYS A 199 -13.25 -33.18 -26.77
C LYS A 199 -13.00 -32.20 -25.65
N ASP A 200 -12.13 -32.61 -24.76
CA ASP A 200 -11.51 -31.79 -23.73
C ASP A 200 -10.88 -30.56 -24.41
N GLN A 201 -11.51 -29.39 -24.26
CA GLN A 201 -10.82 -28.13 -24.50
C GLN A 201 -10.10 -27.76 -23.21
N ALA A 202 -8.82 -28.10 -23.21
CA ALA A 202 -7.83 -27.56 -22.29
C ALA A 202 -8.03 -26.04 -22.20
N PHE A 203 -8.30 -25.58 -20.97
CA PHE A 203 -8.37 -24.19 -20.59
C PHE A 203 -7.05 -23.54 -20.98
N SER A 204 -7.06 -22.67 -22.00
CA SER A 204 -5.88 -21.87 -22.30
C SER A 204 -5.65 -20.92 -21.12
N ASP A 205 -4.45 -20.99 -20.55
CA ASP A 205 -3.91 -19.99 -19.64
C ASP A 205 -3.93 -18.64 -20.38
N VAL A 206 -4.98 -17.85 -20.12
CA VAL A 206 -4.93 -16.42 -20.42
C VAL A 206 -4.03 -15.83 -19.35
N ASP A 207 -2.74 -15.76 -19.69
CA ASP A 207 -1.81 -14.80 -19.11
C ASP A 207 -2.46 -13.42 -19.27
N ILE A 208 -3.02 -12.92 -18.16
CA ILE A 208 -3.47 -11.54 -18.09
C ILE A 208 -2.19 -10.72 -18.19
N MET A 209 -2.01 -10.10 -19.37
CA MET A 209 -0.93 -9.18 -19.68
C MET A 209 -0.74 -8.20 -18.50
N ASP A 210 0.42 -8.35 -17.87
CA ASP A 210 1.01 -7.41 -16.94
C ASP A 210 1.17 -6.07 -17.68
N THR A 211 0.35 -5.09 -17.34
CA THR A 211 0.66 -3.70 -17.67
C THR A 211 1.84 -3.31 -16.79
N SER A 212 3.04 -3.51 -17.33
CA SER A 212 4.28 -3.03 -16.75
C SER A 212 4.26 -1.50 -16.73
N GLU A 213 3.69 -0.93 -15.67
CA GLU A 213 4.09 0.40 -15.23
C GLU A 213 5.50 0.26 -14.65
N SER A 214 6.49 0.59 -15.49
CA SER A 214 7.88 0.73 -15.08
C SER A 214 7.99 1.95 -14.16
N ASP A 215 7.85 1.73 -12.85
CA ASP A 215 8.21 2.73 -11.84
C ASP A 215 9.73 2.72 -11.65
N GLU A 216 10.41 3.55 -12.44
CA GLU A 216 11.77 4.01 -12.18
C GLU A 216 11.73 4.93 -10.94
N GLU A 217 11.96 4.37 -9.75
CA GLU A 217 12.10 5.14 -8.51
C GLU A 217 13.52 5.73 -8.44
N HIS A 218 13.62 7.04 -8.62
CA HIS A 218 14.84 7.80 -8.34
C HIS A 218 15.11 7.81 -6.83
N ASP A 219 16.15 7.09 -6.40
CA ASP A 219 16.77 7.23 -5.09
C ASP A 219 17.54 8.56 -5.05
N SER A 220 16.96 9.59 -4.44
CA SER A 220 17.65 10.85 -4.14
C SER A 220 17.97 10.88 -2.65
N SER A 221 19.06 10.22 -2.29
CA SER A 221 19.79 10.48 -1.05
C SER A 221 20.59 11.76 -1.21
N SER A 222 20.04 12.92 -0.83
CA SER A 222 20.82 14.15 -0.75
C SER A 222 21.62 14.14 0.57
N GLU A 223 22.85 13.70 0.47
CA GLU A 223 23.91 13.97 1.45
C GLU A 223 24.48 15.36 1.11
N SER A 224 24.26 16.35 1.97
CA SER A 224 24.99 17.62 1.88
C SER A 224 25.97 17.67 3.04
N ASP A 225 27.19 17.25 2.76
CA ASP A 225 28.37 17.46 3.59
C ASP A 225 28.70 18.95 3.69
N ALA A 226 29.14 19.32 4.88
CA ALA A 226 29.74 20.61 5.17
C ALA A 226 31.13 20.71 4.51
N ASN A 227 31.44 21.86 3.92
CA ASN A 227 32.81 22.34 3.83
C ASN A 227 32.87 23.82 4.18
N ASP A 228 33.61 24.03 5.26
CA ASP A 228 34.21 25.27 5.74
C ASP A 228 35.34 25.71 4.78
N VAL A 229 35.59 27.01 4.65
CA VAL A 229 36.92 27.65 4.47
C VAL A 229 36.75 29.16 4.27
N ALA A 230 37.50 29.89 5.09
CA ALA A 230 37.60 31.33 5.18
C ALA A 230 38.52 31.99 4.13
N THR A 231 38.54 33.33 4.18
CA THR A 231 39.60 34.33 3.85
C THR A 231 39.56 35.15 2.54
N GLY A 232 39.81 36.47 2.72
CA GLY A 232 40.24 37.48 1.72
C GLY A 232 39.19 38.57 1.45
N ASP A 233 39.08 39.65 2.22
CA ASP A 233 39.90 40.90 2.24
C ASP A 233 39.68 41.85 1.03
N ALA A 234 39.27 43.09 1.33
CA ALA A 234 39.84 44.35 0.81
C ALA A 234 38.90 45.57 1.03
N THR A 235 39.40 46.51 1.84
CA THR A 235 39.32 47.99 1.74
C THR A 235 37.98 48.73 1.92
N ASP A 236 37.87 49.57 2.96
CA ASP A 236 38.22 51.00 2.84
C ASP A 236 38.32 51.67 4.24
N SER A 237 39.36 52.48 4.45
CA SER A 237 39.59 53.32 5.65
C SER A 237 39.09 54.74 5.38
N PRO A 238 38.89 55.59 6.41
CA PRO A 238 39.99 56.46 6.80
C PRO A 238 40.16 56.68 8.31
N GLU A 239 41.37 57.07 8.64
CA GLU A 239 41.93 57.42 9.95
C GLU A 239 41.37 58.74 10.49
N ASP A 240 41.24 58.85 11.82
CA ASP A 240 41.49 60.08 12.56
C ASP A 240 42.03 59.73 13.95
N THR A 241 43.20 60.27 14.27
CA THR A 241 43.96 60.14 15.52
C THR A 241 43.94 61.44 16.32
N ASP A 242 43.64 61.37 17.62
CA ASP A 242 44.36 62.00 18.76
C ASP A 242 43.47 61.85 20.02
N VAL A 243 43.80 61.20 21.15
CA VAL A 243 44.97 61.16 22.07
C VAL A 243 44.73 61.99 23.35
N SER A 244 44.75 61.27 24.49
CA SER A 244 44.90 61.69 25.92
C SER A 244 43.73 62.42 26.62
N ASP A 245 43.48 62.28 27.93
CA ASP A 245 44.24 61.64 29.01
C ASP A 245 43.31 61.35 30.21
N HIS A 246 43.69 60.35 31.00
CA HIS A 246 43.04 60.01 32.27
C HIS A 246 43.64 60.83 33.43
N GLN A 247 42.81 61.42 34.29
CA GLN A 247 43.21 61.71 35.67
C GLN A 247 42.03 61.66 36.63
N LEU A 248 42.00 60.62 37.47
CA LEU A 248 41.31 60.62 38.77
C LEU A 248 42.25 59.96 39.79
N PHE A 249 42.76 60.81 40.68
CA PHE A 249 43.48 60.56 41.94
C PHE A 249 44.88 59.95 41.89
#